data_AF-A0A5N9I1C7-F1
#
_entry.id   AF-A0A5N9I1C7-F1
#
_cell.length_a   1.000
_cell.length_b   1.000
_cell.length_c   1.000
_cell.angle_alpha   90.00
_cell.angle_beta   90.00
_cell.angle_gamma   90.00
#
_symmetry.space_group_name_H-M   'P 1'
#
loop_
_entity.id
_entity.type
_entity.pdbx_description
1 polymer ?
#
loop_
_entity_poly.entity_id
_entity_poly.type
_entity_poly.pdbx_seq_one_letter_code
_entity_poly.pdbx_strand_id
1 'polypeptide(L)'
;MQLAEQLAIKMRRDGDSIEKIKAATGLPERKVKALVKDVPKPTKAKQAVEKIPTPFAKSVERVFTLASRVHGIRDYEFRDVLHQEYGCTWDTRIGREVSNYDNDTMKRVRTKVRQRAAEADCNVLFVMDWVDEEKATSGRIFLENAAIDLMARIHMCADEYMEKFATRSSEDNAEADYARRKQRYAAENYLLKLAIKGYSPEPLHNLQERSVALTNALDGIHDMALPANVTYGGSGYGDGEFDFPEYYPEPSGINPFLDYVEAQGWLAK
;
A
#
# COMPACT_ATOMS: atom_id res chain seq x y z
N MET A 1 -12.41 -62.65 -33.56
CA MET A 1 -11.39 -62.01 -32.69
C MET A 1 -11.02 -60.61 -33.20
N GLN A 2 -11.97 -59.74 -33.56
CA GLN A 2 -11.63 -58.42 -34.18
C GLN A 2 -12.56 -57.24 -33.82
N LEU A 3 -13.71 -57.46 -33.15
CA LEU A 3 -14.64 -56.37 -32.80
C LEU A 3 -14.20 -55.56 -31.58
N ALA A 4 -13.75 -56.22 -30.51
CA ALA A 4 -13.31 -55.56 -29.27
C ALA A 4 -12.03 -54.72 -29.47
N GLU A 5 -11.13 -55.16 -30.35
CA GLU A 5 -9.87 -54.47 -30.64
C GLU A 5 -10.12 -53.22 -31.50
N GLN A 6 -11.01 -53.31 -32.49
CA GLN A 6 -11.43 -52.16 -33.29
C GLN A 6 -12.20 -51.13 -32.45
N LEU A 7 -13.03 -51.59 -31.52
CA LEU A 7 -13.76 -50.73 -30.58
C LEU A 7 -12.81 -50.00 -29.62
N ALA A 8 -11.74 -50.65 -29.14
CA ALA A 8 -10.71 -50.01 -28.32
C ALA A 8 -9.99 -48.87 -29.06
N ILE A 9 -9.64 -49.08 -30.33
CA ILE A 9 -8.98 -48.07 -31.17
C ILE A 9 -9.93 -46.89 -31.46
N LYS A 10 -11.20 -47.17 -31.75
CA LYS A 10 -12.22 -46.15 -31.99
C LYS A 10 -12.46 -45.29 -30.74
N MET A 11 -12.67 -45.91 -29.58
CA MET A 11 -12.84 -45.19 -28.31
C MET A 11 -11.62 -44.35 -27.92
N ARG A 12 -10.40 -44.80 -28.27
CA ARG A 12 -9.20 -43.99 -28.07
C ARG A 12 -9.17 -42.76 -28.98
N ARG A 13 -9.54 -42.93 -30.25
CA ARG A 13 -9.68 -41.82 -31.21
C ARG A 13 -10.78 -40.85 -30.81
N ASP A 14 -11.80 -41.32 -30.08
CA ASP A 14 -12.87 -40.49 -29.51
C ASP A 14 -12.44 -39.81 -28.17
N GLY A 15 -11.23 -40.10 -27.68
CA GLY A 15 -10.61 -39.43 -26.55
C GLY A 15 -10.97 -39.98 -25.17
N ASP A 16 -11.49 -41.21 -25.08
CA ASP A 16 -11.79 -41.89 -23.81
C ASP A 16 -10.52 -42.39 -23.08
N SER A 17 -10.63 -42.55 -21.75
CA SER A 17 -9.54 -43.04 -20.90
C SER A 17 -9.34 -44.56 -21.05
N ILE A 18 -8.15 -45.06 -20.75
CA ILE A 18 -7.80 -46.49 -20.86
C ILE A 18 -8.70 -47.33 -19.95
N GLU A 19 -9.10 -46.82 -18.79
CA GLU A 19 -10.02 -47.47 -17.87
C GLU A 19 -11.42 -47.64 -18.45
N LYS A 20 -11.93 -46.61 -19.12
CA LYS A 20 -13.23 -46.65 -19.79
C LYS A 20 -13.22 -47.59 -20.99
N ILE A 21 -12.10 -47.65 -21.73
CA ILE A 21 -11.90 -48.61 -22.82
C ILE A 21 -11.83 -50.05 -22.28
N LYS A 22 -11.14 -50.28 -21.16
CA LYS A 22 -11.05 -51.59 -20.49
C LYS A 22 -12.42 -52.08 -20.05
N ALA A 23 -13.21 -51.20 -19.42
CA ALA A 23 -14.57 -51.50 -18.99
C ALA A 23 -15.51 -51.83 -20.17
N ALA A 24 -15.39 -51.10 -21.29
CA ALA A 24 -16.26 -51.29 -22.46
C ALA A 24 -15.86 -52.48 -23.34
N THR A 25 -14.59 -52.85 -23.40
CA THR A 25 -14.07 -53.90 -24.30
C THR A 25 -13.85 -55.24 -23.60
N GLY A 26 -13.81 -55.26 -22.26
CA GLY A 26 -13.51 -56.47 -21.47
C GLY A 26 -12.08 -57.01 -21.67
N LEU A 27 -11.21 -56.27 -22.37
CA LEU A 27 -9.86 -56.71 -22.67
C LEU A 27 -8.91 -56.51 -21.48
N PRO A 28 -7.92 -57.40 -21.29
CA PRO A 28 -6.86 -57.19 -20.30
C PRO A 28 -6.12 -55.89 -20.56
N GLU A 29 -5.81 -55.16 -19.50
CA GLU A 29 -5.20 -53.83 -19.57
C GLU A 29 -3.89 -53.80 -20.39
N ARG A 30 -3.10 -54.87 -20.32
CA ARG A 30 -1.86 -55.03 -21.09
C ARG A 30 -2.12 -55.05 -22.60
N LYS A 31 -3.22 -55.69 -23.04
CA LYS A 31 -3.64 -55.71 -24.46
C LYS A 31 -4.21 -54.36 -24.89
N VAL A 32 -5.01 -53.70 -24.05
CA VAL A 32 -5.53 -52.35 -24.34
C VAL A 32 -4.38 -51.35 -24.49
N LYS A 33 -3.39 -51.36 -23.59
CA LYS A 33 -2.19 -50.50 -23.67
C LYS A 33 -1.37 -50.75 -24.93
N ALA A 34 -1.24 -52.01 -25.37
CA ALA A 34 -0.54 -52.34 -26.61
C ALA A 34 -1.29 -51.82 -27.86
N LEU A 35 -2.61 -51.97 -27.91
CA LEU A 35 -3.45 -51.55 -29.04
C LEU A 35 -3.60 -50.02 -29.16
N VAL A 36 -3.50 -49.32 -28.03
CA VAL A 36 -3.73 -47.87 -27.93
C VAL A 36 -2.42 -47.06 -27.97
N LYS A 37 -1.26 -47.73 -27.92
CA LYS A 37 0.07 -47.10 -27.83
C LYS A 37 0.34 -46.08 -28.93
N ASP A 38 0.00 -46.43 -30.17
CA ASP A 38 0.30 -45.62 -31.36
C ASP A 38 -0.90 -44.78 -31.85
N VAL A 39 -1.98 -44.72 -31.05
CA VAL A 39 -3.18 -43.94 -31.38
C VAL A 39 -3.13 -42.61 -30.62
N PRO A 40 -2.84 -41.48 -31.31
CA PRO A 40 -2.81 -40.17 -30.67
C PRO A 40 -4.19 -39.86 -30.11
N LYS A 41 -4.24 -39.54 -28.81
CA LYS A 41 -5.48 -39.09 -28.17
C LYS A 41 -5.82 -37.73 -28.79
N PRO A 42 -7.05 -37.49 -29.29
CA PRO A 42 -7.43 -36.14 -29.67
C PRO A 42 -7.24 -35.25 -28.44
N THR A 43 -6.47 -34.17 -28.61
CA THR A 43 -6.37 -33.09 -27.64
C THR A 43 -7.79 -32.52 -27.53
N LYS A 44 -8.58 -33.03 -26.58
CA LYS A 44 -9.85 -32.40 -26.23
C LYS A 44 -9.48 -30.96 -25.91
N ALA A 45 -9.90 -30.02 -26.77
CA ALA A 45 -9.80 -28.61 -26.50
C ALA A 45 -10.29 -28.44 -25.07
N LYS A 46 -9.43 -27.95 -24.18
CA LYS A 46 -9.80 -27.70 -22.79
C LYS A 46 -11.09 -26.89 -22.87
N GLN A 47 -12.21 -27.46 -22.45
CA GLN A 47 -13.46 -26.73 -22.34
C GLN A 47 -13.09 -25.46 -21.59
N ALA A 48 -13.33 -24.31 -22.21
CA ALA A 48 -13.12 -23.02 -21.58
C ALA A 48 -14.03 -23.00 -20.37
N VAL A 49 -13.47 -23.34 -19.20
CA VAL A 49 -14.14 -23.14 -17.92
C VAL A 49 -14.40 -21.65 -17.89
N GLU A 50 -15.68 -21.26 -17.91
CA GLU A 50 -16.10 -19.88 -17.72
C GLU A 50 -15.38 -19.39 -16.46
N LYS A 51 -14.46 -18.43 -16.63
CA LYS A 51 -13.63 -17.95 -15.54
C LYS A 51 -14.57 -17.37 -14.50
N ILE A 52 -14.64 -18.01 -13.32
CA ILE A 52 -15.34 -17.44 -12.17
C ILE A 52 -14.82 -16.01 -11.99
N PRO A 53 -15.69 -15.00 -11.94
CA PRO A 53 -15.26 -13.61 -11.89
C PRO A 53 -14.73 -13.30 -10.49
N THR A 54 -13.46 -13.63 -10.27
CA THR A 54 -12.74 -13.31 -9.04
C THR A 54 -12.52 -11.80 -8.94
N PRO A 55 -12.46 -11.21 -7.73
CA PRO A 55 -12.13 -9.80 -7.53
C PRO A 55 -10.87 -9.38 -8.29
N PHE A 56 -9.87 -10.26 -8.32
CA PHE A 56 -8.65 -10.07 -9.09
C PHE A 56 -8.90 -9.96 -10.60
N ALA A 57 -9.67 -10.88 -11.19
CA ALA A 57 -9.96 -10.85 -12.63
C ALA A 57 -10.74 -9.58 -13.02
N LYS A 58 -11.76 -9.21 -12.22
CA LYS A 58 -12.54 -7.98 -12.41
C LYS A 58 -11.69 -6.73 -12.30
N SER A 59 -10.83 -6.66 -11.27
CA SER A 59 -9.90 -5.55 -11.08
C SER A 59 -8.96 -5.40 -12.26
N VAL A 60 -8.35 -6.49 -12.73
CA VAL A 60 -7.45 -6.47 -13.89
C VAL A 60 -8.17 -5.97 -15.14
N GLU A 61 -9.42 -6.36 -15.34
CA GLU A 61 -10.20 -5.91 -16.50
C GLU A 61 -10.54 -4.41 -16.41
N ARG A 62 -11.09 -3.95 -15.29
CA ARG A 62 -11.44 -2.55 -15.09
C ARG A 62 -10.20 -1.66 -15.17
N VAL A 63 -9.14 -2.01 -14.45
CA VAL A 63 -7.89 -1.25 -14.46
C VAL A 63 -7.25 -1.23 -15.84
N PHE A 64 -7.30 -2.33 -16.61
CA PHE A 64 -6.80 -2.32 -17.98
C PHE A 64 -7.54 -1.30 -18.85
N THR A 65 -8.88 -1.29 -18.80
CA THR A 65 -9.69 -0.32 -19.55
C THR A 65 -9.35 1.13 -19.18
N LEU A 66 -9.16 1.43 -17.89
CA LEU A 66 -8.80 2.78 -17.43
C LEU A 66 -7.35 3.13 -17.81
N ALA A 67 -6.40 2.24 -17.57
CA ALA A 67 -4.98 2.47 -17.81
C ALA A 67 -4.64 2.59 -19.30
N SER A 68 -5.47 2.06 -20.20
CA SER A 68 -5.29 2.14 -21.65
C SER A 68 -5.77 3.45 -22.26
N ARG A 69 -6.39 4.34 -21.47
CA ARG A 69 -6.79 5.69 -21.90
C ARG A 69 -5.55 6.53 -22.21
N VAL A 70 -5.75 7.62 -22.96
CA VAL A 70 -4.69 8.59 -23.30
C VAL A 70 -3.98 9.13 -22.06
N HIS A 71 -4.74 9.40 -20.98
CA HIS A 71 -4.24 9.89 -19.71
C HIS A 71 -3.77 8.80 -18.73
N GLY A 72 -4.01 7.52 -19.06
CA GLY A 72 -3.80 6.42 -18.13
C GLY A 72 -4.81 6.36 -16.99
N ILE A 73 -4.41 5.69 -15.91
CA ILE A 73 -5.16 5.58 -14.65
C ILE A 73 -4.40 6.29 -13.53
N ARG A 74 -5.11 7.06 -12.70
CA ARG A 74 -4.57 7.71 -11.51
C ARG A 74 -4.49 6.75 -10.31
N ASP A 75 -3.67 7.06 -9.30
CA ASP A 75 -3.52 6.17 -8.13
C ASP A 75 -4.81 6.13 -7.31
N TYR A 76 -5.52 7.26 -7.20
CA TYR A 76 -6.85 7.28 -6.54
C TYR A 76 -7.90 6.45 -7.31
N GLU A 77 -7.95 6.51 -8.64
CA GLU A 77 -8.86 5.68 -9.45
C GLU A 77 -8.50 4.19 -9.35
N PHE A 78 -7.21 3.89 -9.34
CA PHE A 78 -6.73 2.52 -9.17
C PHE A 78 -7.15 1.95 -7.80
N ARG A 79 -6.98 2.74 -6.74
CA ARG A 79 -7.40 2.35 -5.38
C ARG A 79 -8.91 2.24 -5.27
N ASP A 80 -9.67 3.13 -5.89
CA ASP A 80 -11.14 3.07 -5.93
C ASP A 80 -11.64 1.78 -6.58
N VAL A 81 -11.04 1.36 -7.70
CA VAL A 81 -11.37 0.06 -8.31
C VAL A 81 -11.07 -1.09 -7.35
N LEU A 82 -9.92 -1.09 -6.68
CA LEU A 82 -9.58 -2.15 -5.72
C LEU A 82 -10.52 -2.15 -4.51
N HIS A 83 -10.89 -0.98 -4.00
CA HIS A 83 -11.87 -0.86 -2.92
C HIS A 83 -13.24 -1.41 -3.33
N GLN A 84 -13.70 -1.15 -4.55
CA GLN A 84 -14.98 -1.68 -5.03
C GLN A 84 -14.97 -3.19 -5.23
N GLU A 85 -13.85 -3.78 -5.65
CA GLU A 85 -13.77 -5.21 -5.94
C GLU A 85 -13.40 -6.07 -4.73
N TYR A 86 -12.51 -5.58 -3.85
CA TYR A 86 -12.06 -6.30 -2.66
C TYR A 86 -12.81 -5.88 -1.40
N GLY A 87 -13.35 -4.67 -1.36
CA GLY A 87 -13.99 -4.10 -0.17
C GLY A 87 -12.99 -3.65 0.90
N CYS A 88 -13.57 -3.20 2.01
CA CYS A 88 -12.90 -2.98 3.29
C CYS A 88 -13.54 -3.88 4.36
N THR A 89 -12.82 -4.09 5.45
CA THR A 89 -13.34 -4.67 6.68
C THR A 89 -13.04 -3.76 7.85
N TRP A 90 -14.00 -3.63 8.78
CA TRP A 90 -13.76 -2.90 10.02
C TRP A 90 -12.79 -3.67 10.91
N ASP A 91 -11.63 -3.07 11.20
CA ASP A 91 -10.69 -3.62 12.16
C ASP A 91 -11.08 -3.15 13.57
N THR A 92 -11.73 -4.04 14.31
CA THR A 92 -12.17 -3.81 15.70
C THR A 92 -11.04 -3.52 16.68
N ARG A 93 -9.77 -3.81 16.34
CA ARG A 93 -8.62 -3.52 17.21
C ARG A 93 -8.10 -2.10 17.03
N ILE A 94 -8.22 -1.57 15.82
CA ILE A 94 -7.67 -0.26 15.44
C ILE A 94 -8.78 0.79 15.34
N GLY A 95 -10.05 0.35 15.28
CA GLY A 95 -11.21 1.24 15.16
C GLY A 95 -11.26 1.96 13.82
N ARG A 96 -10.88 1.28 12.73
CA ARG A 96 -10.92 1.84 11.37
C ARG A 96 -11.20 0.77 10.33
N GLU A 97 -11.73 1.20 9.19
CA GLU A 97 -11.78 0.35 8.00
C GLU A 97 -10.38 0.08 7.46
N VAL A 98 -10.10 -1.19 7.18
CA VAL A 98 -8.89 -1.67 6.55
C VAL A 98 -9.25 -2.26 5.21
N SER A 99 -8.54 -1.84 4.16
CA SER A 99 -8.72 -2.40 2.81
C SER A 99 -8.45 -3.90 2.81
N ASN A 100 -9.31 -4.68 2.14
CA ASN A 100 -9.11 -6.13 1.96
C ASN A 100 -8.07 -6.47 0.87
N TYR A 101 -7.24 -5.50 0.52
CA TYR A 101 -6.15 -5.63 -0.43
C TYR A 101 -4.91 -4.92 0.13
N ASP A 102 -3.74 -5.41 -0.27
CA ASP A 102 -2.45 -4.93 0.17
C ASP A 102 -1.57 -4.47 -1.00
N ASN A 103 -0.35 -4.04 -0.67
CA ASN A 103 0.64 -3.64 -1.67
C ASN A 103 1.02 -4.79 -2.62
N ASP A 104 0.97 -6.06 -2.18
CA ASP A 104 1.22 -7.20 -3.07
C ASP A 104 0.09 -7.36 -4.08
N THR A 105 -1.16 -7.27 -3.64
CA THR A 105 -2.34 -7.29 -4.50
C THR A 105 -2.28 -6.19 -5.56
N MET A 106 -1.95 -4.96 -5.14
CA MET A 106 -1.74 -3.83 -6.05
C MET A 106 -0.66 -4.13 -7.10
N LYS A 107 0.49 -4.67 -6.68
CA LYS A 107 1.58 -5.05 -7.60
C LYS A 107 1.15 -6.14 -8.58
N ARG A 108 0.47 -7.18 -8.10
CA ARG A 108 -0.01 -8.30 -8.93
C ARG A 108 -0.99 -7.83 -10.00
N VAL A 109 -1.93 -6.93 -9.65
CA VAL A 109 -2.87 -6.35 -10.61
C VAL A 109 -2.12 -5.53 -11.67
N ARG A 110 -1.20 -4.63 -11.26
CA ARG A 110 -0.39 -3.84 -12.20
C ARG A 110 0.41 -4.72 -13.17
N THR A 111 1.07 -5.75 -12.65
CA THR A 111 1.84 -6.69 -13.48
C THR A 111 0.95 -7.42 -14.48
N LYS A 112 -0.23 -7.87 -14.06
CA LYS A 112 -1.15 -8.58 -14.96
C LYS A 112 -1.75 -7.66 -16.02
N VAL A 113 -2.06 -6.42 -15.67
CA VAL A 113 -2.52 -5.40 -16.63
C VAL A 113 -1.43 -5.09 -17.67
N ARG A 114 -0.17 -4.93 -17.25
CA ARG A 114 0.96 -4.74 -18.16
C ARG A 114 1.19 -5.95 -19.07
N GLN A 115 1.06 -7.17 -18.55
CA GLN A 115 1.13 -8.38 -19.36
C GLN A 115 0.02 -8.38 -20.43
N ARG A 116 -1.21 -8.07 -20.05
CA ARG A 116 -2.34 -7.98 -20.97
C ARG A 116 -2.12 -6.90 -22.04
N ALA A 117 -1.53 -5.76 -21.66
CA ALA A 117 -1.21 -4.69 -22.59
C ALA A 117 -0.16 -5.12 -23.63
N ALA A 118 0.87 -5.84 -23.21
CA ALA A 118 1.85 -6.43 -24.12
C ALA A 118 1.22 -7.48 -25.06
N GLU A 119 0.28 -8.29 -24.57
CA GLU A 119 -0.46 -9.25 -25.39
C GLU A 119 -1.41 -8.56 -26.40
N ALA A 120 -1.93 -7.38 -26.05
CA ALA A 120 -2.85 -6.59 -26.88
C ALA A 120 -2.15 -5.52 -27.73
N ASP A 121 -0.82 -5.46 -27.71
CA ASP A 121 0.02 -4.45 -28.37
C ASP A 121 -0.45 -3.00 -28.11
N CYS A 122 -0.82 -2.71 -26.87
CA CYS A 122 -1.24 -1.38 -26.44
C CYS A 122 -0.40 -0.86 -25.27
N ASN A 123 -0.39 0.47 -25.11
CA ASN A 123 0.27 1.10 -23.98
C ASN A 123 -0.71 1.25 -22.81
N VAL A 124 -0.22 1.03 -21.59
CA VAL A 124 -0.95 1.28 -20.34
C VAL A 124 -0.15 2.18 -19.43
N LEU A 125 -0.77 3.25 -18.96
CA LEU A 125 -0.12 4.26 -18.14
C LEU A 125 -0.71 4.25 -16.72
N PHE A 126 0.16 4.19 -15.73
CA PHE A 126 -0.18 4.36 -14.31
C PHE A 126 0.46 5.67 -13.85
N VAL A 127 -0.37 6.69 -13.66
CA VAL A 127 0.08 8.06 -13.46
C VAL A 127 -0.09 8.43 -11.99
N MET A 128 0.95 9.01 -11.39
CA MET A 128 0.86 9.49 -10.00
C MET A 128 -0.08 10.70 -9.92
N ASP A 129 -0.79 10.86 -8.81
CA ASP A 129 -1.85 11.87 -8.69
C ASP A 129 -1.35 13.32 -8.82
N TRP A 130 -0.08 13.58 -8.48
CA TRP A 130 0.51 14.91 -8.59
C TRP A 130 0.94 15.30 -10.01
N VAL A 131 1.01 14.35 -10.95
CA VAL A 131 1.52 14.61 -12.30
C VAL A 131 0.47 15.34 -13.14
N ASP A 132 0.83 16.45 -13.77
CA ASP A 132 0.03 17.06 -14.82
C ASP A 132 0.24 16.29 -16.14
N GLU A 133 -0.83 15.80 -16.75
CA GLU A 133 -0.75 15.00 -18.00
C GLU A 133 -0.32 15.85 -19.20
N GLU A 134 -0.68 17.13 -19.24
CA GLU A 134 -0.33 18.02 -20.36
C GLU A 134 1.10 18.54 -20.24
N LYS A 135 1.63 18.59 -19.01
CA LYS A 135 2.93 19.19 -18.69
C LYS A 135 3.80 18.32 -17.78
N ALA A 136 3.74 17.00 -17.94
CA ALA A 136 4.36 16.04 -17.03
C ALA A 136 5.84 16.32 -16.73
N THR A 137 6.65 16.49 -17.77
CA THR A 137 8.09 16.75 -17.63
C THR A 137 8.37 18.11 -16.97
N SER A 138 7.66 19.16 -17.40
CA SER A 138 7.84 20.50 -16.85
C SER A 138 7.40 20.59 -15.40
N GLY A 139 6.30 19.92 -15.03
CA GLY A 139 5.83 19.81 -13.65
C GLY A 139 6.83 19.06 -12.77
N ARG A 140 7.38 17.94 -13.24
CA ARG A 140 8.43 17.21 -12.51
C ARG A 140 9.67 18.09 -12.28
N ILE A 141 10.19 18.73 -13.33
CA ILE A 141 11.38 19.60 -13.24
C ILE A 141 11.12 20.76 -12.29
N PHE A 142 9.93 21.35 -12.32
CA PHE A 142 9.56 22.41 -11.40
C PHE A 142 9.62 21.93 -9.93
N LEU A 143 9.04 20.77 -9.62
CA LEU A 143 9.08 20.20 -8.27
C LEU A 143 10.51 19.83 -7.84
N GLU A 144 11.32 19.29 -8.75
CA GLU A 144 12.73 18.97 -8.51
C GLU A 144 13.54 20.24 -8.15
N ASN A 145 13.36 21.33 -8.91
CA ASN A 145 14.00 22.61 -8.62
C ASN A 145 13.50 23.23 -7.32
N ALA A 146 12.18 23.20 -7.08
CA ALA A 146 11.60 23.72 -5.85
C ALA A 146 12.11 22.97 -4.60
N ALA A 147 12.34 21.66 -4.71
CA ALA A 147 12.93 20.87 -3.63
C ALA A 147 14.39 21.28 -3.34
N ILE A 148 15.19 21.54 -4.39
CA ILE A 148 16.57 22.05 -4.24
C ILE A 148 16.56 23.42 -3.54
N ASP A 149 15.70 24.34 -3.99
CA ASP A 149 15.58 25.67 -3.41
C ASP A 149 15.15 25.63 -1.94
N LEU A 150 14.21 24.74 -1.60
CA LEU A 150 13.76 24.55 -0.22
C LEU A 150 14.90 24.04 0.67
N MET A 151 15.67 23.05 0.19
CA MET A 151 16.83 22.53 0.92
C MET A 151 17.92 23.59 1.10
N ALA A 152 18.18 24.40 0.06
CA ALA A 152 19.12 25.51 0.16
C ALA A 152 18.70 26.51 1.25
N ARG A 153 17.41 26.85 1.33
CA ARG A 153 16.88 27.73 2.39
C ARG A 153 17.05 27.14 3.79
N ILE A 154 16.83 25.83 3.95
CA ILE A 154 17.04 25.15 5.25
C ILE A 154 18.50 25.23 5.66
N HIS A 155 19.44 24.97 4.75
CA HIS A 155 20.87 25.11 5.03
C HIS A 155 21.24 26.54 5.39
N MET A 156 20.72 27.55 4.67
CA MET A 156 20.95 28.96 5.00
C MET A 156 20.45 29.30 6.42
N CYS A 157 19.25 28.86 6.81
CA CYS A 157 18.74 29.08 8.16
C CYS A 157 19.60 28.39 9.22
N ALA A 158 20.12 27.19 8.93
CA ALA A 158 21.04 26.49 9.82
C ALA A 158 22.39 27.22 9.92
N ASP A 159 22.91 27.76 8.83
CA ASP A 159 24.12 28.59 8.81
C ASP A 159 23.94 29.85 9.67
N GLU A 160 22.84 30.59 9.48
CA GLU A 160 22.51 31.76 10.30
C GLU A 160 22.36 31.42 11.80
N TYR A 161 21.77 30.26 12.10
CA TYR A 161 21.67 29.75 13.47
C TYR A 161 23.06 29.46 14.05
N MET A 162 23.93 28.78 13.30
CA MET A 162 25.28 28.45 13.76
C MET A 162 26.14 29.71 13.91
N GLU A 163 25.97 30.73 13.07
CA GLU A 163 26.69 32.01 13.22
C GLU A 163 26.38 32.70 14.56
N LYS A 164 25.11 32.64 15.01
CA LYS A 164 24.65 33.34 16.22
C LYS A 164 24.74 32.50 17.49
N PHE A 165 24.54 31.18 17.37
CA PHE A 165 24.30 30.28 18.50
C PHE A 165 25.23 29.06 18.52
N ALA A 166 26.32 29.05 17.73
CA ALA A 166 27.30 27.96 17.77
C ALA A 166 27.84 27.73 19.19
N THR A 167 27.78 26.48 19.62
CA THR A 167 28.43 26.02 20.84
C THR A 167 29.94 26.07 20.70
N ARG A 168 30.63 26.41 21.80
CA ARG A 168 32.10 26.44 21.87
C ARG A 168 32.74 27.25 20.74
N SER A 169 32.11 28.34 20.31
CA SER A 169 32.58 29.16 19.17
C SER A 169 33.95 29.79 19.38
N SER A 170 34.34 30.05 20.62
CA SER A 170 35.65 30.58 21.00
C SER A 170 36.76 29.53 21.10
N GLU A 171 36.43 28.24 20.96
CA GLU A 171 37.37 27.13 21.10
C GLU A 171 37.85 26.61 19.73
N ASP A 172 39.16 26.59 19.54
CA ASP A 172 39.83 26.06 18.35
C ASP A 172 40.50 24.71 18.67
N ASN A 173 39.65 23.69 18.86
CA ASN A 173 40.09 22.32 19.07
C ASN A 173 39.16 21.33 18.34
N ALA A 174 39.65 20.12 18.08
CA ALA A 174 38.92 19.12 17.31
C ALA A 174 37.58 18.70 17.95
N GLU A 175 37.47 18.79 19.28
CA GLU A 175 36.23 18.47 20.00
C GLU A 175 35.17 19.56 19.78
N ALA A 176 35.56 20.83 19.81
CA ALA A 176 34.69 21.96 19.51
C ALA A 176 34.19 21.91 18.05
N ASP A 177 35.07 21.56 17.09
CA ASP A 177 34.66 21.31 15.69
C ASP A 177 33.64 20.18 15.57
N TYR A 178 33.84 19.09 16.30
CA TYR A 178 32.92 17.97 16.31
C TYR A 178 31.56 18.35 16.94
N ALA A 179 31.57 19.10 18.04
CA ALA A 179 30.37 19.60 18.69
C ALA A 179 29.57 20.54 17.76
N ARG A 180 30.24 21.47 17.06
CA ARG A 180 29.61 22.37 16.08
C ARG A 180 28.96 21.61 14.92
N ARG A 181 29.63 20.59 14.38
CA ARG A 181 29.04 19.75 13.31
C ARG A 181 27.79 19.00 13.79
N LYS A 182 27.83 18.46 15.02
CA LYS A 182 26.64 17.82 15.62
C LYS A 182 25.50 18.81 15.85
N GLN A 183 25.81 19.99 16.36
CA GLN A 183 24.80 21.03 16.58
C GLN A 183 24.17 21.47 15.26
N ARG A 184 24.96 21.70 14.21
CA ARG A 184 24.46 22.04 12.88
C ARG A 184 23.48 20.98 12.37
N TYR A 185 23.88 19.71 12.40
CA TYR A 185 23.02 18.61 11.99
C TYR A 185 21.73 18.56 12.82
N ALA A 186 21.83 18.74 14.14
CA ALA A 186 20.66 18.78 15.01
C ALA A 186 19.73 19.96 14.70
N ALA A 187 20.28 21.14 14.41
CA ALA A 187 19.53 22.34 14.03
C ALA A 187 18.81 22.14 12.69
N GLU A 188 19.48 21.61 11.67
CA GLU A 188 18.87 21.27 10.37
C GLU A 188 17.69 20.30 10.54
N ASN A 189 17.87 19.22 11.32
CA ASN A 189 16.80 18.27 11.61
C ASN A 189 15.66 18.91 12.40
N TYR A 190 15.97 19.77 13.37
CA TYR A 190 14.96 20.47 14.15
C TYR A 190 14.12 21.41 13.26
N LEU A 191 14.75 22.15 12.34
CA LEU A 191 14.06 22.97 11.33
C LEU A 191 13.14 22.12 10.44
N LEU A 192 13.61 20.96 9.96
CA LEU A 192 12.79 20.04 9.16
C LEU A 192 11.56 19.54 9.93
N LYS A 193 11.73 19.18 11.21
CA LYS A 193 10.61 18.77 12.09
C LYS A 193 9.58 19.88 12.29
N LEU A 194 10.02 21.13 12.39
CA LEU A 194 9.12 22.27 12.56
C LEU A 194 8.40 22.66 11.27
N ALA A 195 9.10 22.63 10.13
CA ALA A 195 8.60 23.15 8.87
C ALA A 195 7.79 22.12 8.05
N ILE A 196 8.09 20.82 8.17
CA ILE A 196 7.50 19.77 7.32
C ILE A 196 6.58 18.88 8.15
N LYS A 197 5.28 18.97 7.86
CA LYS A 197 4.27 18.11 8.49
C LYS A 197 4.57 16.63 8.20
N GLY A 198 4.61 15.82 9.26
CA GLY A 198 4.86 14.37 9.14
C GLY A 198 6.31 13.99 8.88
N TYR A 199 7.26 14.92 8.97
CA TYR A 199 8.70 14.61 8.86
C TYR A 199 9.20 13.73 10.01
N SER A 200 8.64 13.91 11.22
CA SER A 200 8.93 13.11 12.40
C SER A 200 7.68 12.36 12.86
N PRO A 201 7.83 11.15 13.42
CA PRO A 201 6.72 10.42 14.04
C PRO A 201 6.15 11.17 15.25
N GLU A 202 7.00 11.93 15.96
CA GLU A 202 6.59 12.78 17.08
C GLU A 202 5.68 13.93 16.62
N PRO A 203 4.51 14.14 17.26
CA PRO A 203 3.65 15.30 17.00
C PRO A 203 4.35 16.63 17.26
N LEU A 204 4.07 17.63 16.41
CA LEU A 204 4.72 18.96 16.47
C LEU A 204 4.54 19.66 17.83
N HIS A 205 3.35 19.57 18.45
CA HIS A 205 3.08 20.21 19.75
C HIS A 205 3.96 19.62 20.86
N ASN A 206 4.08 18.29 20.93
CA ASN A 206 4.96 17.61 21.89
C ASN A 206 6.42 18.03 21.71
N LEU A 207 6.89 18.14 20.46
CA LEU A 207 8.23 18.62 20.16
C LEU A 207 8.44 20.06 20.69
N GLN A 208 7.48 20.95 20.44
CA GLN A 208 7.54 22.34 20.89
C GLN A 208 7.52 22.44 22.42
N GLU A 209 6.63 21.70 23.09
CA GLU A 209 6.55 21.65 24.55
C GLU A 209 7.86 21.18 25.18
N ARG A 210 8.43 20.08 24.67
CA ARG A 210 9.72 19.56 25.16
C ARG A 210 10.85 20.57 24.95
N SER A 211 10.89 21.23 23.80
CA SER A 211 11.90 22.25 23.52
C SER A 211 11.77 23.44 24.46
N VAL A 212 10.56 23.95 24.69
CA VAL A 212 10.28 25.06 25.62
C VAL A 212 10.66 24.66 27.05
N ALA A 213 10.27 23.47 27.51
CA ALA A 213 10.63 22.99 28.85
C ALA A 213 12.15 22.95 29.05
N LEU A 214 12.89 22.45 28.05
CA LEU A 214 14.35 22.40 28.10
C LEU A 214 14.98 23.79 28.08
N THR A 215 14.55 24.69 27.19
CA THR A 215 15.11 26.04 27.11
C THR A 215 14.77 26.86 28.36
N ASN A 216 13.54 26.75 28.88
CA ASN A 216 13.16 27.41 30.13
C ASN A 216 13.99 26.92 31.31
N ALA A 217 14.28 25.62 31.38
CA ALA A 217 15.16 25.06 32.41
C ALA A 217 16.60 25.59 32.30
N LEU A 218 17.11 25.79 31.07
CA LEU A 218 18.42 26.38 30.82
C LEU A 218 18.46 27.88 31.12
N ASP A 219 17.39 28.61 30.81
CA ASP A 219 17.26 30.05 31.03
C ASP A 219 16.90 30.39 32.50
N GLY A 220 16.67 29.38 33.35
CA GLY A 220 16.25 29.56 34.74
C GLY A 220 14.84 30.12 34.88
N ILE A 221 14.01 30.00 33.83
CA ILE A 221 12.61 30.42 33.82
C ILE A 221 11.81 29.32 34.54
N HIS A 222 11.60 29.51 35.85
CA HIS A 222 10.76 28.65 36.68
C HIS A 222 9.31 29.09 36.62
N ASP A 223 8.63 28.87 35.49
CA ASP A 223 7.17 28.98 35.46
C ASP A 223 6.53 27.67 35.96
N MET A 224 5.48 27.81 36.78
CA MET A 224 4.76 26.70 37.40
C MET A 224 4.36 25.66 36.36
N ALA A 225 4.59 24.39 36.68
CA ALA A 225 4.19 23.24 35.88
C ALA A 225 2.75 23.43 35.35
N LEU A 226 2.62 23.61 34.04
CA LEU A 226 1.35 23.32 33.39
C LEU A 226 1.08 21.84 33.63
N PRO A 227 -0.07 21.46 34.21
CA PRO A 227 -0.36 20.08 34.49
C PRO A 227 -0.28 19.30 33.18
N ALA A 228 0.70 18.39 33.10
CA ALA A 228 0.73 17.33 32.12
C ALA A 228 -0.53 16.51 32.34
N ASN A 229 -1.61 16.84 31.63
CA ASN A 229 -2.81 16.03 31.39
C ASN A 229 -3.89 16.85 30.66
N VAL A 230 -3.62 17.25 29.42
CA VAL A 230 -4.69 17.57 28.47
C VAL A 230 -4.25 17.13 27.06
N THR A 231 -4.18 15.82 26.84
CA THR A 231 -4.17 15.24 25.50
C THR A 231 -5.56 15.45 24.88
N TYR A 232 -5.78 16.62 24.26
CA TYR A 232 -6.93 16.82 23.38
C TYR A 232 -6.50 16.63 21.93
N GLY A 233 -6.91 15.47 21.39
CA GLY A 233 -7.36 15.28 20.01
C GLY A 233 -6.39 15.62 18.88
N GLY A 234 -5.82 14.58 18.26
CA GLY A 234 -5.33 14.71 16.89
C GLY A 234 -4.29 13.68 16.49
N SER A 235 -4.76 12.50 16.06
CA SER A 235 -4.11 11.54 15.16
C SER A 235 -2.59 11.67 14.98
N GLY A 236 -1.82 10.81 15.64
CA GLY A 236 -0.41 10.65 15.35
C GLY A 236 0.18 9.52 16.16
N TYR A 237 0.60 8.46 15.49
CA TYR A 237 1.31 7.30 16.04
C TYR A 237 2.41 7.74 17.01
N GLY A 238 2.18 7.51 18.29
CA GLY A 238 3.17 7.73 19.34
C GLY A 238 2.81 6.84 20.51
N ASP A 239 3.79 6.04 20.94
CA ASP A 239 3.73 5.02 22.00
C ASP A 239 3.54 5.62 23.40
N GLY A 240 2.53 6.49 23.55
CA GLY A 240 1.91 6.75 24.84
C GLY A 240 0.90 5.65 25.07
N GLU A 241 0.96 5.02 26.24
CA GLU A 241 0.01 4.04 26.74
C GLU A 241 -1.37 4.71 26.90
N PHE A 242 -2.05 4.90 25.78
CA PHE A 242 -3.47 5.16 25.75
C PHE A 242 -4.14 3.81 26.05
N ASP A 243 -5.03 3.79 27.05
CA ASP A 243 -6.07 2.77 27.18
C ASP A 243 -6.96 2.86 25.93
N PHE A 244 -6.45 2.34 24.80
CA PHE A 244 -7.27 2.09 23.64
C PHE A 244 -8.23 0.97 24.06
N PRO A 245 -9.56 1.18 24.01
CA PRO A 245 -10.49 0.10 24.26
C PRO A 245 -10.10 -1.11 23.40
N GLU A 246 -10.04 -2.28 24.02
CA GLU A 246 -9.64 -3.55 23.40
C GLU A 246 -10.52 -3.93 22.19
N TYR A 247 -11.66 -3.24 22.06
CA TYR A 247 -12.66 -3.46 21.04
C TYR A 247 -13.35 -2.15 20.62
N TYR A 248 -13.26 -1.82 19.34
CA TYR A 248 -14.01 -0.77 18.66
C TYR A 248 -15.14 -1.41 17.85
N PRO A 249 -16.42 -1.27 18.25
CA PRO A 249 -17.54 -1.77 17.46
C PRO A 249 -17.57 -1.08 16.09
N GLU A 250 -17.98 -1.83 15.06
CA GLU A 250 -18.24 -1.28 13.74
C GLU A 250 -19.39 -0.27 13.82
N PRO A 251 -19.23 0.97 13.36
CA PRO A 251 -20.31 1.96 13.35
C PRO A 251 -21.51 1.43 12.56
N SER A 252 -22.67 1.34 13.22
CA SER A 252 -23.91 0.85 12.61
C SER A 252 -24.60 1.84 11.68
N GLY A 253 -24.15 3.11 11.61
CA GLY A 253 -24.85 4.16 10.89
C GLY A 253 -24.00 5.23 10.21
N ILE A 254 -24.69 6.22 9.63
CA ILE A 254 -24.12 7.36 8.87
C ILE A 254 -23.27 8.29 9.77
N ASN A 255 -23.31 8.12 11.10
CA ASN A 255 -22.63 8.99 12.04
C ASN A 255 -21.91 8.23 13.16
N PRO A 256 -20.58 8.02 13.04
CA PRO A 256 -19.76 7.29 14.01
C PRO A 256 -19.82 7.84 15.44
N PHE A 257 -20.14 9.14 15.60
CA PHE A 257 -20.31 9.74 16.91
C PHE A 257 -21.59 9.24 17.60
N LEU A 258 -22.71 9.13 16.89
CA LEU A 258 -23.96 8.68 17.48
C LEU A 258 -23.90 7.21 17.88
N ASP A 259 -23.25 6.37 17.08
CA ASP A 259 -23.03 4.95 17.40
C ASP A 259 -22.14 4.78 18.65
N TYR A 260 -21.10 5.60 18.81
CA TYR A 260 -20.28 5.61 20.02
C TYR A 260 -21.08 6.05 21.25
N VAL A 261 -21.86 7.12 21.15
CA VAL A 261 -22.70 7.63 22.25
C VAL A 261 -23.77 6.61 22.65
N GLU A 262 -24.34 5.87 21.69
CA GLU A 262 -25.28 4.78 21.96
C GLU A 262 -24.59 3.58 22.64
N ALA A 263 -23.41 3.17 22.17
CA ALA A 263 -22.62 2.08 22.77
C ALA A 263 -22.16 2.38 24.20
N GLN A 264 -21.92 3.65 24.54
CA GLN A 264 -21.61 4.09 25.91
C GLN A 264 -22.87 4.20 26.80
N GLY A 265 -24.07 3.94 26.27
CA GLY A 265 -25.33 4.04 27.02
C GLY A 265 -25.71 5.47 27.38
N TRP A 266 -25.18 6.48 26.68
CA TRP A 266 -25.42 7.89 26.95
C TRP A 266 -26.73 8.40 26.34
N LEU A 267 -27.33 7.63 25.42
CA LEU A 267 -28.69 7.84 24.98
C LEU A 267 -29.63 6.99 25.86
N ALA A 268 -30.47 7.66 26.64
CA ALA A 268 -31.58 7.01 27.33
C ALA A 268 -32.58 6.50 26.29
N LYS A 269 -33.06 5.27 26.46
CA LYS A 269 -34.17 4.72 25.67
C LYS A 269 -35.46 5.49 25.91
#